data_AF-A0A5M4EQA7-F1
#
_entry.id   AF-A0A5M4EQA7-F1
#
_cell.length_a   1.000
_cell.length_b   1.000
_cell.length_c   1.000
_cell.angle_alpha   90.00
_cell.angle_beta   90.00
_cell.angle_gamma   90.00
#
_symmetry.space_group_name_H-M   'P 1'
#
loop_
_entity.id
_entity.type
_entity.pdbx_description
1 polymer ?
#
loop_
_entity_poly.entity_id
_entity_poly.type
_entity_poly.pdbx_seq_one_letter_code
_entity_poly.pdbx_strand_id
1 'polypeptide(L)'
;MQKNWIGDIPNANVRDYQRKRLYNAEDSCLWGDMKIMTHKQVEELIYKISQWAEIAPPRLITDENNIAYATANTICLPSPITRTLLFVTHEMAHVINYKGKNPDHHGKHFAGTYLEVVKEFIGENTFNNLRKSFDLYKVKYK
;
A
#
# COMPACT_ATOMS: atom_id res chain seq x y z
N MET A 1 1.55 20.21 -20.61
CA MET A 1 1.46 18.73 -20.59
C MET A 1 1.82 18.27 -19.19
N GLN A 2 0.86 17.77 -18.42
CA GLN A 2 1.16 17.16 -17.11
C GLN A 2 1.95 15.87 -17.35
N LYS A 3 3.05 15.70 -16.62
CA LYS A 3 3.88 14.50 -16.66
C LYS A 3 3.03 13.33 -16.16
N ASN A 4 2.71 12.36 -17.02
CA ASN A 4 1.85 11.22 -16.70
C ASN A 4 2.56 10.11 -15.89
N TRP A 5 3.70 10.41 -15.29
CA TRP A 5 4.54 9.43 -14.61
C TRP A 5 4.96 9.95 -13.24
N ILE A 6 4.62 9.21 -12.18
CA ILE A 6 5.19 9.38 -10.85
C ILE A 6 6.24 8.27 -10.72
N GLY A 7 7.51 8.57 -10.98
CA GLY A 7 8.60 7.58 -10.97
C GLY A 7 8.37 6.38 -11.91
N ASP A 8 8.99 5.24 -11.57
CA ASP A 8 8.92 3.97 -12.32
C ASP A 8 7.74 3.08 -11.85
N ILE A 9 6.57 3.66 -11.59
CA ILE A 9 5.38 2.89 -11.18
C ILE A 9 4.96 1.97 -12.33
N PRO A 10 4.99 0.63 -12.14
CA PRO A 10 4.50 -0.29 -13.15
C PRO A 10 3.05 0.02 -13.49
N ASN A 11 2.72 0.01 -14.79
CA ASN A 11 1.36 0.18 -15.29
C ASN A 11 0.71 1.56 -15.05
N ALA A 12 1.47 2.64 -14.87
CA ALA A 12 0.89 4.00 -14.77
C ALA A 12 0.01 4.40 -15.99
N ASN A 13 0.25 3.80 -17.15
CA ASN A 13 -0.55 4.00 -18.36
C ASN A 13 -1.77 3.07 -18.48
N VAL A 14 -1.83 1.99 -17.69
CA VAL A 14 -2.97 1.06 -17.72
C VAL A 14 -4.05 1.63 -16.82
N ARG A 15 -5.25 1.77 -17.36
CA ARG A 15 -6.38 2.30 -16.60
C ARG A 15 -6.62 1.47 -15.34
N ASP A 16 -6.55 2.13 -14.19
CA ASP A 16 -6.83 1.51 -12.91
C ASP A 16 -8.35 1.45 -12.66
N TYR A 17 -8.94 0.31 -13.03
CA TYR A 17 -10.38 0.09 -12.94
C TYR A 17 -10.90 -0.13 -11.51
N GLN A 18 -10.02 -0.47 -10.56
CA GLN A 18 -10.42 -0.85 -9.20
C GLN A 18 -10.04 0.18 -8.14
N ARG A 19 -9.11 1.11 -8.42
CA ARG A 19 -8.70 2.20 -7.52
C ARG A 19 -9.83 2.82 -6.71
N LYS A 20 -10.91 3.25 -7.39
CA LYS A 20 -12.05 3.89 -6.71
C LYS A 20 -12.74 2.95 -5.72
N ARG A 21 -12.88 1.66 -6.06
CA ARG A 21 -13.49 0.66 -5.17
C ARG A 21 -12.59 0.38 -3.98
N LEU A 22 -11.28 0.29 -4.21
CA LEU A 22 -10.30 0.05 -3.17
C LEU A 22 -10.26 1.19 -2.16
N TYR A 23 -10.15 2.44 -2.61
CA TYR A 23 -10.17 3.60 -1.71
C TYR A 23 -11.50 3.74 -0.97
N ASN A 24 -12.64 3.54 -1.64
CA ASN A 24 -13.92 3.54 -0.94
C ASN A 24 -13.98 2.45 0.15
N ALA A 25 -13.39 1.28 -0.13
CA ALA A 25 -13.33 0.20 0.84
C ALA A 25 -12.41 0.55 2.02
N GLU A 26 -11.27 1.18 1.75
CA GLU A 26 -10.41 1.73 2.78
C GLU A 26 -11.17 2.78 3.61
N ASP A 27 -11.72 3.82 3.02
CA ASP A 27 -12.42 4.90 3.74
C ASP A 27 -13.57 4.41 4.64
N SER A 28 -14.24 3.32 4.25
CA SER A 28 -15.33 2.73 5.03
C SER A 28 -14.88 1.80 6.16
N CYS A 29 -13.62 1.39 6.15
CA CYS A 29 -13.04 0.63 7.24
C CYS A 29 -12.73 1.63 8.35
N LEU A 30 -13.22 1.38 9.58
CA LEU A 30 -12.82 2.16 10.74
C LEU A 30 -11.38 1.79 11.08
N TRP A 31 -10.43 2.38 10.36
CA TRP A 31 -9.03 2.37 10.73
C TRP A 31 -8.96 3.10 12.06
N GLY A 32 -8.55 2.39 13.12
CA GLY A 32 -8.46 2.95 14.47
C GLY A 32 -7.54 4.17 14.55
N ASP A 33 -7.17 4.58 15.76
CA ASP A 33 -6.39 5.81 15.98
C ASP A 33 -5.26 5.98 14.96
N MET A 34 -5.38 7.04 14.14
CA MET A 34 -4.40 7.42 13.12
C MET A 34 -3.16 7.99 13.80
N LYS A 35 -2.37 7.10 14.41
CA LYS A 35 -1.10 7.45 15.01
C LYS A 35 -0.08 7.68 13.90
N ILE A 36 0.37 8.92 13.78
CA ILE A 36 1.50 9.29 12.94
C ILE A 36 2.76 8.67 13.54
N MET A 37 3.48 7.89 12.75
CA MET A 37 4.73 7.24 13.12
C MET A 37 5.91 8.18 12.88
N THR A 38 6.96 8.02 13.69
CA THR A 38 8.24 8.69 13.45
C THR A 38 8.94 8.05 12.25
N HIS A 39 9.92 8.74 11.67
CA HIS A 39 10.74 8.21 10.57
C HIS A 39 11.33 6.83 10.91
N LYS A 40 11.91 6.69 12.12
CA LYS A 40 12.48 5.43 12.59
C LYS A 40 11.46 4.31 12.67
N GLN A 41 10.24 4.59 13.14
CA GLN A 41 9.16 3.61 13.20
C GLN A 41 8.72 3.15 11.80
N VAL A 42 8.69 4.06 10.82
CA VAL A 42 8.42 3.72 9.42
C VAL A 42 9.51 2.80 8.87
N GLU A 43 10.79 3.12 9.08
CA GLU A 43 11.92 2.28 8.64
C GLU A 43 11.88 0.89 9.26
N GLU A 44 11.62 0.79 10.58
CA GLU A 44 11.50 -0.48 11.28
C GLU A 44 10.34 -1.33 10.73
N LEU A 45 9.20 -0.70 10.42
CA LEU A 45 8.04 -1.39 9.85
C LEU A 45 8.33 -1.87 8.42
N ILE A 46 8.90 -1.01 7.56
CA ILE A 46 9.33 -1.37 6.20
C ILE A 46 10.28 -2.58 6.26
N TYR A 47 11.26 -2.54 7.17
CA TYR A 47 12.22 -3.63 7.33
C TYR A 47 11.51 -4.94 7.71
N LYS A 48 10.61 -4.91 8.70
CA LYS A 48 9.87 -6.11 9.14
C LYS A 48 8.98 -6.70 8.02
N ILE A 49 8.25 -5.85 7.30
CA ILE A 49 7.41 -6.29 6.17
C ILE A 49 8.29 -6.89 5.06
N SER A 50 9.45 -6.29 4.80
CA SER A 50 10.39 -6.78 3.78
C SER A 50 10.99 -8.14 4.15
N GLN A 51 11.32 -8.36 5.43
CA GLN A 51 11.77 -9.66 5.93
C GLN A 51 10.69 -10.73 5.79
N TRP A 52 9.45 -10.42 6.20
CA TRP A 52 8.31 -11.34 6.07
C TRP A 52 8.01 -11.71 4.61
N ALA A 53 8.13 -10.75 3.70
CA ALA A 53 7.91 -10.97 2.27
C ALA A 53 9.14 -11.52 1.52
N GLU A 54 10.27 -11.76 2.21
CA GLU A 54 11.53 -12.23 1.63
C GLU A 54 12.05 -11.33 0.49
N ILE A 55 11.91 -10.01 0.64
CA ILE A 55 12.40 -9.01 -0.32
C ILE A 55 13.45 -8.08 0.29
N ALA A 56 14.32 -7.54 -0.56
CA ALA A 56 15.17 -6.42 -0.16
C ALA A 56 14.29 -5.21 0.22
N PRO A 57 14.55 -4.54 1.37
CA PRO A 57 13.79 -3.37 1.78
C PRO A 57 13.85 -2.23 0.75
N PRO A 58 12.71 -1.61 0.41
CA PRO A 58 12.70 -0.44 -0.46
C PRO A 58 13.34 0.76 0.22
N ARG A 59 13.88 1.68 -0.57
CA ARG A 59 14.34 2.99 -0.09
C ARG A 59 13.15 3.83 0.36
N LEU A 60 13.22 4.38 1.57
CA LEU A 60 12.26 5.37 2.06
C LEU A 60 12.67 6.77 1.60
N ILE A 61 11.73 7.50 1.01
CA ILE A 61 11.85 8.90 0.60
C ILE A 61 10.81 9.72 1.36
N THR A 62 11.21 10.85 1.95
CA THR A 62 10.34 11.69 2.79
C THR A 62 10.30 13.16 2.39
N ASP A 63 11.07 13.53 1.38
CA ASP A 63 11.39 14.89 0.96
C ASP A 63 11.06 15.18 -0.52
N GLU A 64 10.51 14.22 -1.25
CA GLU A 64 10.14 14.34 -2.66
C GLU A 64 8.63 14.31 -2.90
N ASN A 65 8.14 15.12 -3.85
CA ASN A 65 6.73 15.16 -4.31
C ASN A 65 5.68 15.41 -3.21
N ASN A 66 4.47 15.84 -3.59
CA ASN A 66 3.37 16.08 -2.63
C ASN A 66 2.43 14.86 -2.48
N ILE A 67 2.79 13.71 -3.04
CA ILE A 67 1.90 12.54 -3.17
C ILE A 67 2.64 11.30 -2.67
N ALA A 68 1.99 10.49 -1.83
CA ALA A 68 2.53 9.19 -1.44
C ALA A 68 2.46 8.21 -2.62
N TYR A 69 3.51 7.42 -2.82
CA TYR A 69 3.57 6.40 -3.86
C TYR A 69 4.64 5.35 -3.55
N ALA A 70 4.56 4.22 -4.24
CA ALA A 70 5.57 3.17 -4.20
C ALA A 70 5.94 2.69 -5.61
N THR A 71 7.18 2.25 -5.75
CA THR A 71 7.69 1.46 -6.88
C THR A 71 8.20 0.13 -6.36
N ALA A 72 8.76 -0.73 -7.22
CA ALA A 72 9.37 -1.98 -6.76
C ALA A 72 10.50 -1.76 -5.73
N ASN A 73 11.19 -0.62 -5.72
CA ASN A 73 12.38 -0.42 -4.88
C ASN A 73 12.33 0.82 -4.00
N THR A 74 11.22 1.56 -4.02
CA THR A 74 11.09 2.84 -3.33
C THR A 74 9.70 2.99 -2.75
N ILE A 75 9.62 3.59 -1.57
CA ILE A 75 8.39 4.08 -0.95
C ILE A 75 8.58 5.57 -0.64
N CYS A 76 7.67 6.40 -1.10
CA CYS A 76 7.68 7.84 -0.90
C CYS A 76 6.53 8.25 0.02
N LEU A 77 6.86 8.82 1.18
CA LEU A 77 5.92 9.27 2.21
C LEU A 77 6.26 10.72 2.60
N PRO A 78 5.97 11.69 1.71
CA PRO A 78 6.47 13.05 1.84
C PRO A 78 5.87 13.81 3.03
N SER A 79 4.61 13.52 3.36
CA SER A 79 3.91 14.20 4.45
C SER A 79 3.85 13.33 5.70
N PRO A 80 3.98 13.90 6.91
CA PRO A 80 3.78 13.14 8.15
C PRO A 80 2.43 12.40 8.20
N ILE A 81 1.37 12.94 7.60
CA ILE A 81 0.05 12.29 7.58
C ILE A 81 0.01 10.99 6.78
N THR A 82 0.97 10.78 5.86
CA THR A 82 1.11 9.53 5.11
C THR A 82 2.00 8.53 5.83
N ARG A 83 2.44 8.81 7.07
CA ARG A 83 3.30 7.93 7.88
C ARG A 83 2.49 7.22 8.95
N THR A 84 1.30 6.76 8.61
CA THR A 84 0.48 5.92 9.49
C THR A 84 0.71 4.44 9.14
N LEU A 85 0.35 3.56 10.06
CA LEU A 85 0.43 2.12 9.85
C LEU A 85 -0.27 1.69 8.54
N LEU A 86 -1.44 2.29 8.28
CA LEU A 86 -2.24 2.04 7.07
C LEU A 86 -1.51 2.44 5.78
N PHE A 87 -1.00 3.66 5.71
CA PHE A 87 -0.30 4.12 4.51
C PHE A 87 0.96 3.30 4.26
N VAL A 88 1.71 2.96 5.30
CA VAL A 88 2.93 2.15 5.14
C VAL A 88 2.60 0.73 4.67
N THR A 89 1.56 0.08 5.20
CA THR A 89 1.16 -1.25 4.72
C THR A 89 0.59 -1.22 3.30
N HIS A 90 -0.17 -0.18 2.94
CA HIS A 90 -0.68 0.00 1.57
C HIS A 90 0.49 0.13 0.57
N GLU A 91 1.44 1.02 0.84
CA GLU A 91 2.57 1.24 -0.06
C GLU A 91 3.52 0.04 -0.08
N MET A 92 3.73 -0.66 1.05
CA MET A 92 4.50 -1.91 1.04
C MET A 92 3.80 -3.04 0.27
N ALA A 93 2.47 -3.08 0.25
CA ALA A 93 1.75 -4.04 -0.59
C ALA A 93 2.01 -3.78 -2.08
N HIS A 94 2.12 -2.51 -2.50
CA HIS A 94 2.57 -2.15 -3.86
C HIS A 94 3.98 -2.67 -4.13
N VAL A 95 4.93 -2.42 -3.24
CA VAL A 95 6.33 -2.88 -3.37
C VAL A 95 6.39 -4.40 -3.58
N ILE A 96 5.69 -5.17 -2.73
CA ILE A 96 5.67 -6.64 -2.81
C ILE A 96 5.03 -7.09 -4.12
N ASN A 97 3.87 -6.54 -4.45
CA ASN A 97 3.13 -6.91 -5.66
C ASN A 97 3.92 -6.60 -6.95
N TYR A 98 4.65 -5.48 -7.00
CA TYR A 98 5.49 -5.15 -8.15
C TYR A 98 6.70 -6.07 -8.33
N LYS A 99 7.15 -6.75 -7.27
CA LYS A 99 8.16 -7.81 -7.35
C LYS A 99 7.57 -9.19 -7.68
N GLY A 100 6.24 -9.30 -7.73
CA GLY A 100 5.52 -10.53 -8.02
C GLY A 100 5.46 -10.89 -9.51
N LYS A 101 4.89 -12.06 -9.80
CA LYS A 101 4.80 -12.58 -11.19
C LYS A 101 3.80 -11.84 -12.08
N ASN A 102 2.73 -11.30 -11.49
CA ASN A 102 1.62 -10.66 -12.21
C ASN A 102 1.29 -9.29 -11.58
N PRO A 103 2.19 -8.30 -11.68
CA PRO A 103 2.00 -7.02 -11.03
C PRO A 103 0.83 -6.24 -11.65
N ASP A 104 -0.12 -5.85 -10.82
CA ASP A 104 -1.17 -4.87 -11.14
C ASP A 104 -1.09 -3.65 -10.22
N HIS A 105 -1.75 -2.52 -10.53
CA HIS A 105 -1.66 -1.34 -9.66
C HIS A 105 -2.55 -1.51 -8.41
N HIS A 106 -3.87 -1.35 -8.55
CA HIS A 106 -4.84 -1.71 -7.50
C HIS A 106 -5.73 -2.90 -7.92
N GLY A 107 -5.17 -3.83 -8.70
CA GLY A 107 -5.90 -4.98 -9.20
C GLY A 107 -6.01 -6.11 -8.18
N LYS A 108 -6.29 -7.32 -8.67
CA LYS A 108 -6.56 -8.47 -7.79
C LYS A 108 -5.31 -8.96 -7.06
N HIS A 109 -4.14 -8.80 -7.66
CA HIS A 109 -2.89 -9.24 -7.07
C HIS A 109 -2.47 -8.28 -5.96
N PHE A 110 -2.53 -6.97 -6.21
CA PHE A 110 -2.34 -5.96 -5.16
C PHE A 110 -3.32 -6.17 -4.00
N ALA A 111 -4.62 -6.25 -4.29
CA ALA A 111 -5.63 -6.34 -3.23
C ALA A 111 -5.48 -7.61 -2.38
N GLY A 112 -5.08 -8.74 -2.99
CA GLY A 112 -4.75 -9.97 -2.28
C GLY A 112 -3.52 -9.80 -1.38
N THR A 113 -2.42 -9.28 -1.92
CA THR A 113 -1.19 -8.99 -1.16
C THR A 113 -1.46 -8.03 0.00
N TYR A 114 -2.25 -7.00 -0.24
CA TYR A 114 -2.57 -6.00 0.77
C TYR A 114 -3.34 -6.58 1.97
N LEU A 115 -4.31 -7.47 1.71
CA LEU A 115 -5.00 -8.18 2.79
C LEU A 115 -4.05 -9.00 3.66
N GLU A 116 -3.11 -9.74 3.06
CA GLU A 116 -2.13 -10.54 3.80
C GLU A 116 -1.20 -9.66 4.64
N VAL A 117 -0.72 -8.53 4.09
CA VAL A 117 0.09 -7.56 4.85
C VAL A 117 -0.72 -6.96 6.01
N VAL A 118 -1.98 -6.58 5.80
CA VAL A 118 -2.84 -6.05 6.87
C VAL A 118 -3.06 -7.07 7.97
N LYS A 119 -3.29 -8.34 7.61
CA LYS A 119 -3.48 -9.43 8.57
C LYS A 119 -2.25 -9.61 9.47
N GLU A 120 -1.07 -9.62 8.87
CA GLU A 120 0.18 -9.85 9.58
C GLU A 120 0.60 -8.65 10.46
N PHE A 121 0.51 -7.42 9.92
CA PHE A 121 1.14 -6.25 10.54
C PHE A 121 0.17 -5.31 11.27
N ILE A 122 -1.13 -5.43 11.03
CA ILE A 122 -2.16 -4.65 11.74
C ILE A 122 -3.00 -5.56 12.63
N GLY A 123 -3.42 -6.71 12.11
CA GLY A 123 -4.05 -7.78 12.88
C GLY A 123 -5.37 -8.28 12.29
N GLU A 124 -5.81 -9.41 12.83
CA GLU A 124 -6.95 -10.20 12.34
C GLU A 124 -8.27 -9.41 12.30
N ASN A 125 -8.54 -8.53 13.27
CA ASN A 125 -9.75 -7.71 13.28
C ASN A 125 -9.78 -6.73 12.11
N THR A 126 -8.67 -6.02 11.86
CA THR A 126 -8.56 -5.07 10.76
C THR A 126 -8.61 -5.78 9.42
N PHE A 127 -7.94 -6.93 9.29
CA PHE A 127 -8.05 -7.78 8.11
C PHE A 127 -9.50 -8.18 7.81
N ASN A 128 -10.23 -8.66 8.82
CA ASN A 128 -11.62 -9.08 8.63
C ASN A 128 -12.53 -7.91 8.26
N ASN A 129 -12.30 -6.72 8.81
CA ASN A 129 -13.04 -5.52 8.45
C ASN A 129 -12.72 -5.06 7.01
N LEU A 130 -11.44 -5.01 6.64
CA LEU A 130 -11.02 -4.65 5.29
C LEU A 130 -11.56 -5.66 4.26
N ARG A 131 -11.50 -6.96 4.56
CA ARG A 131 -12.05 -8.01 3.69
C ARG A 131 -13.55 -7.86 3.48
N LYS A 132 -14.32 -7.65 4.56
CA LYS A 132 -15.77 -7.37 4.46
C LYS A 132 -16.05 -6.12 3.63
N SER A 133 -15.20 -5.10 3.76
CA SER A 133 -15.32 -3.90 2.95
C SER A 133 -14.99 -4.15 1.48
N PHE A 134 -13.95 -4.94 1.17
CA PHE A 134 -13.64 -5.38 -0.18
C PHE A 134 -14.82 -6.11 -0.83
N ASP A 135 -15.50 -6.98 -0.07
CA ASP A 135 -16.73 -7.65 -0.51
C ASP A 135 -17.85 -6.64 -0.82
N LEU A 136 -18.09 -5.69 0.09
CA LEU A 136 -19.13 -4.65 -0.06
C LEU A 136 -18.92 -3.78 -1.31
N TYR A 137 -17.68 -3.34 -1.54
CA TYR A 137 -17.31 -2.48 -2.67
C TYR A 137 -16.94 -3.25 -3.94
N LYS A 138 -17.06 -4.59 -3.92
CA LYS A 138 -16.77 -5.47 -5.05
C LYS A 138 -15.34 -5.32 -5.57
N VAL A 139 -14.38 -5.16 -4.66
CA VAL A 139 -12.95 -5.26 -4.94
C VAL A 139 -12.64 -6.73 -5.24
N LYS A 140 -11.90 -7.00 -6.30
CA LYS A 140 -11.38 -8.35 -6.60
C LYS A 140 -10.06 -8.51 -5.89
N TYR A 141 -9.90 -9.57 -5.12
CA TYR A 141 -8.70 -9.87 -4.34
C TYR A 141 -8.36 -11.38 -4.30
N LYS A 142 -9.08 -12.19 -5.09
CA LYS A 142 -8.90 -13.61 -5.35
C LYS A 142 -9.31 -13.89 -6.80
#